data_AF-A0A0A9D5C5-F1
#
_entry.id   AF-A0A0A9D5C5-F1
#
_cell.length_a   1.000
_cell.length_b   1.000
_cell.length_c   1.000
_cell.angle_alpha   90.00
_cell.angle_beta   90.00
_cell.angle_gamma   90.00
#
_symmetry.space_group_name_H-M   'P 1'
#
loop_
_entity.id
_entity.type
_entity.pdbx_description
1 polymer ?
#
loop_
_entity_poly.entity_id
_entity_poly.type
_entity_poly.pdbx_seq_one_letter_code
_entity_poly.pdbx_strand_id
1 'polypeptide(L)'
;MSTGKLEMAEDCLLQATDLSGLLLLYSSLGDAEGITKLASMAKEQGKNNVAFLCLFMLGKLEECLQLLVDSNRIPEAALMARSYLPSKVSDIVSAWKKDLQKVNSKAAESLADPAEYPNLFEDWQIALNVEATLAPKRGIYPPAEEYITYAERSNGSLVEAFKIMNVQEEVPSENGEAAHEVIEDDGVEESQVDTVEVEADDSTDGGVLVNGNDVLTPDQ
;
A
#
# COMPACT_ATOMS: atom_id res chain seq x y z
N MET A 1 -5.92 -28.89 -17.40
CA MET A 1 -7.23 -28.32 -17.80
C MET A 1 -7.39 -28.25 -19.33
N SER A 2 -7.24 -29.35 -20.06
CA SER A 2 -7.29 -29.32 -21.54
C SER A 2 -8.70 -29.39 -22.13
N THR A 3 -9.73 -29.69 -21.32
CA THR A 3 -11.10 -29.95 -21.79
C THR A 3 -12.16 -29.03 -21.18
N GLY A 4 -11.77 -27.98 -20.43
CA GLY A 4 -12.70 -26.99 -19.86
C GLY A 4 -13.73 -27.53 -18.84
N LYS A 5 -13.50 -28.72 -18.28
CA LYS A 5 -14.43 -29.38 -17.34
C LYS A 5 -14.21 -28.88 -15.91
N LEU A 6 -14.70 -27.67 -15.63
CA LEU A 6 -14.44 -26.96 -14.38
C LEU A 6 -15.16 -27.57 -13.18
N GLU A 7 -16.42 -27.99 -13.32
CA GLU A 7 -17.19 -28.63 -12.25
C GLU A 7 -16.50 -29.91 -11.74
N MET A 8 -16.06 -30.78 -12.66
CA MET A 8 -15.30 -31.97 -12.27
C MET A 8 -13.95 -31.64 -11.63
N ALA A 9 -13.31 -30.53 -12.03
CA ALA A 9 -12.08 -30.09 -11.42
C ALA A 9 -12.32 -29.63 -9.98
N GLU A 10 -13.39 -28.88 -9.73
CA GLU A 10 -13.84 -28.49 -8.39
C GLU A 10 -14.08 -29.71 -7.51
N ASP A 11 -14.87 -30.68 -7.98
CA ASP A 11 -15.16 -31.91 -7.25
C ASP A 11 -13.86 -32.67 -6.87
N CYS A 12 -12.94 -32.81 -7.84
CA CYS A 12 -11.66 -33.47 -7.59
C CYS A 12 -10.83 -32.73 -6.53
N LEU A 13 -10.79 -31.39 -6.59
CA LEU A 13 -10.04 -30.56 -5.66
C LEU A 13 -10.66 -30.59 -4.25
N LEU A 14 -11.99 -30.60 -4.14
CA LEU A 14 -12.72 -30.75 -2.88
C LEU A 14 -12.40 -32.11 -2.24
N GLN A 15 -12.46 -33.20 -3.01
CA GLN A 15 -12.12 -34.54 -2.51
C GLN A 15 -10.65 -34.65 -2.11
N ALA A 16 -9.75 -33.99 -2.85
CA ALA A 16 -8.32 -33.94 -2.52
C ALA A 16 -7.98 -32.98 -1.37
N THR A 17 -8.95 -32.17 -0.91
CA THR A 17 -8.73 -31.07 0.05
C THR A 17 -7.62 -30.12 -0.41
N ASP A 18 -7.50 -29.90 -1.73
CA ASP A 18 -6.51 -28.97 -2.29
C ASP A 18 -7.04 -27.54 -2.24
N LEU A 19 -6.89 -26.91 -1.07
CA LEU A 19 -7.38 -25.55 -0.83
C LEU A 19 -6.72 -24.51 -1.74
N SER A 20 -5.46 -24.71 -2.13
CA SER A 20 -4.74 -23.80 -3.03
C SER A 20 -5.26 -23.91 -4.46
N GLY A 21 -5.56 -25.13 -4.92
CA GLY A 21 -6.21 -25.36 -6.21
C GLY A 21 -7.63 -24.79 -6.24
N LEU A 22 -8.41 -24.98 -5.17
CA LEU A 22 -9.74 -24.37 -5.02
C LEU A 22 -9.66 -22.84 -5.02
N LEU A 23 -8.68 -22.26 -4.31
CA LEU A 23 -8.45 -20.82 -4.29
C LEU A 23 -8.22 -20.28 -5.71
N LEU A 24 -7.34 -20.94 -6.47
CA LEU A 24 -7.06 -20.56 -7.84
C LEU A 24 -8.29 -20.68 -8.74
N LEU A 25 -9.05 -21.76 -8.61
CA LEU A 25 -10.26 -21.99 -9.39
C LEU A 25 -11.32 -20.91 -9.09
N TYR A 26 -11.69 -20.72 -7.83
CA TYR A 26 -12.74 -19.76 -7.46
C TYR A 26 -12.34 -18.31 -7.73
N SER A 27 -11.08 -17.93 -7.50
CA SER A 27 -10.59 -16.58 -7.83
C SER A 27 -10.59 -16.32 -9.33
N SER A 28 -10.24 -17.31 -10.15
CA SER A 28 -10.28 -17.20 -11.62
C SER A 28 -11.70 -17.10 -12.17
N LEU A 29 -12.67 -17.73 -11.49
CA LEU A 29 -14.09 -17.67 -11.86
C LEU A 29 -14.82 -16.44 -11.29
N GLY A 30 -14.21 -15.72 -10.35
CA GLY A 30 -14.90 -14.67 -9.60
C GLY A 30 -16.03 -15.21 -8.71
N ASP A 31 -15.93 -16.46 -8.26
CA ASP A 31 -16.94 -17.10 -7.42
C ASP A 31 -16.77 -16.68 -5.95
N ALA A 32 -17.48 -15.62 -5.56
CA ALA A 32 -17.46 -15.10 -4.19
C ALA A 32 -18.05 -16.09 -3.17
N GLU A 33 -19.02 -16.91 -3.55
CA GLU A 33 -19.62 -17.91 -2.65
C GLU A 33 -18.64 -19.05 -2.38
N GLY A 34 -17.98 -19.55 -3.44
CA GLY A 34 -16.90 -20.53 -3.36
C GLY A 34 -15.74 -20.05 -2.47
N ILE A 35 -15.29 -18.81 -2.67
CA ILE A 35 -14.25 -18.18 -1.83
C ILE A 35 -14.71 -18.09 -0.35
N THR A 36 -15.97 -17.77 -0.09
CA THR A 36 -16.50 -17.67 1.28
C THR A 36 -16.50 -19.03 1.99
N LYS A 37 -16.92 -20.10 1.29
CA LYS A 37 -16.87 -21.47 1.82
C LYS A 37 -15.43 -21.91 2.06
N LEU A 38 -14.55 -21.63 1.09
CA LEU A 38 -13.13 -21.96 1.18
C LEU A 38 -12.44 -21.25 2.35
N ALA A 39 -12.77 -19.98 2.62
CA ALA A 39 -12.24 -19.23 3.78
C ALA A 39 -12.53 -19.95 5.10
N SER A 40 -13.78 -20.42 5.26
CA SER A 40 -14.23 -21.14 6.46
C SER A 40 -13.52 -22.48 6.59
N MET A 41 -13.47 -23.27 5.52
CA MET A 41 -12.74 -24.55 5.48
C MET A 41 -11.25 -24.37 5.78
N ALA A 42 -10.62 -23.36 5.20
CA ALA A 42 -9.20 -23.08 5.42
C ALA A 42 -8.92 -22.67 6.87
N LYS A 43 -9.81 -21.88 7.48
CA LYS A 43 -9.69 -21.50 8.90
C LYS A 43 -9.82 -22.72 9.82
N GLU A 44 -10.80 -23.59 9.58
CA GLU A 44 -10.99 -24.83 10.35
C GLU A 44 -9.80 -25.78 10.24
N GLN A 45 -9.17 -25.85 9.07
CA GLN A 45 -7.98 -26.68 8.83
C GLN A 45 -6.66 -26.00 9.26
N GLY A 46 -6.72 -24.81 9.87
CA GLY A 46 -5.54 -24.06 10.30
C GLY A 46 -4.66 -23.54 9.15
N LYS A 47 -5.19 -23.50 7.93
CA LYS A 47 -4.52 -22.96 6.73
C LYS A 47 -4.75 -21.45 6.64
N ASN A 48 -4.21 -20.73 7.64
CA ASN A 48 -4.43 -19.30 7.84
C ASN A 48 -4.12 -18.44 6.60
N ASN A 49 -3.09 -18.78 5.84
CA ASN A 49 -2.67 -18.03 4.65
C ASN A 49 -3.77 -18.03 3.58
N VAL A 50 -4.38 -19.20 3.35
CA VAL A 50 -5.47 -19.36 2.37
C VAL A 50 -6.73 -18.67 2.89
N ALA A 51 -7.05 -18.86 4.17
CA ALA A 51 -8.18 -18.17 4.80
C ALA A 51 -8.04 -16.64 4.69
N PHE A 52 -6.85 -16.10 4.97
CA PHE A 52 -6.55 -14.68 4.87
C PHE A 52 -6.76 -14.16 3.43
N LEU A 53 -6.20 -14.84 2.43
CA LEU A 53 -6.37 -14.44 1.03
C LEU A 53 -7.85 -14.45 0.61
N CYS A 54 -8.60 -15.48 1.01
CA CYS A 54 -10.03 -15.55 0.72
C CYS A 54 -10.78 -14.36 1.34
N LEU A 55 -10.58 -14.11 2.64
CA LEU A 55 -11.22 -13.00 3.34
C LEU A 55 -10.81 -11.64 2.77
N PHE A 56 -9.55 -11.48 2.39
CA PHE A 56 -9.01 -10.25 1.83
C PHE A 56 -9.62 -9.95 0.45
N MET A 57 -9.72 -10.95 -0.44
CA MET A 57 -10.40 -10.80 -1.73
C MET A 57 -11.89 -10.45 -1.55
N LEU A 58 -12.54 -11.03 -0.53
CA LEU A 58 -13.93 -10.72 -0.15
C LEU A 58 -14.11 -9.34 0.49
N GLY A 59 -13.03 -8.59 0.74
CA GLY A 59 -13.08 -7.28 1.41
C GLY A 59 -13.45 -7.35 2.90
N LYS A 60 -13.41 -8.54 3.51
CA LYS A 60 -13.74 -8.80 4.92
C LYS A 60 -12.56 -8.50 5.84
N LEU A 61 -12.15 -7.23 5.86
CA LEU A 61 -10.93 -6.78 6.52
C LEU A 61 -10.93 -7.03 8.03
N GLU A 62 -12.07 -6.88 8.70
CA GLU A 62 -12.21 -7.14 10.13
C GLU A 62 -11.95 -8.62 10.46
N GLU A 63 -12.42 -9.53 9.61
CA GLU A 63 -12.16 -10.97 9.76
C GLU A 63 -10.68 -11.30 9.48
N CYS A 64 -10.06 -10.66 8.49
CA CYS A 64 -8.62 -10.78 8.24
C CYS A 64 -7.79 -10.33 9.45
N LEU A 65 -8.14 -9.17 10.02
CA LEU A 65 -7.45 -8.61 11.18
C LEU A 65 -7.57 -9.56 12.38
N GLN A 66 -8.77 -10.08 12.64
CA GLN A 66 -8.99 -11.05 13.69
C GLN A 66 -8.19 -12.34 13.47
N LEU A 67 -8.11 -12.85 12.23
CA LEU A 67 -7.32 -14.03 11.91
C LEU A 67 -5.82 -13.85 12.22
N LEU A 68 -5.26 -12.66 11.95
CA LEU A 68 -3.87 -12.34 12.30
C LEU A 68 -3.67 -12.28 13.82
N VAL A 69 -4.61 -11.70 14.56
CA VAL A 69 -4.57 -11.68 16.03
C VAL A 69 -4.66 -13.10 16.60
N ASP A 70 -5.63 -13.90 16.14
CA ASP A 70 -5.85 -15.28 16.59
C ASP A 70 -4.64 -16.18 16.32
N SER A 71 -3.89 -15.91 15.25
CA SER A 71 -2.68 -16.64 14.88
C SER A 71 -1.39 -16.09 15.54
N ASN A 72 -1.51 -15.17 16.50
CA ASN A 72 -0.39 -14.49 17.20
C ASN A 72 0.56 -13.72 16.25
N ARG A 73 0.04 -13.19 15.14
CA ARG A 73 0.76 -12.37 14.16
C ARG A 73 0.46 -10.88 14.38
N ILE A 74 0.57 -10.42 15.62
CA ILE A 74 0.13 -9.07 16.03
C ILE A 74 0.85 -7.93 15.28
N PRO A 75 2.17 -7.99 15.01
CA PRO A 75 2.83 -6.94 14.22
C PRO A 75 2.28 -6.80 12.79
N GLU A 76 1.95 -7.93 12.15
CA GLU A 76 1.30 -7.95 10.82
C GLU A 76 -0.11 -7.37 10.91
N ALA A 77 -0.86 -7.70 11.98
CA ALA A 77 -2.17 -7.11 12.24
C ALA A 77 -2.10 -5.59 12.42
N ALA A 78 -1.07 -5.08 13.12
CA ALA A 78 -0.87 -3.64 13.33
C ALA A 78 -0.60 -2.92 12.00
N LEU A 79 0.23 -3.51 11.15
CA LEU A 79 0.51 -2.98 9.81
C LEU A 79 -0.76 -2.97 8.95
N MET A 80 -1.52 -4.08 8.96
CA MET A 80 -2.78 -4.20 8.23
C MET A 80 -3.81 -3.16 8.70
N ALA A 81 -3.97 -3.01 10.02
CA ALA A 81 -4.87 -2.01 10.59
C ALA A 81 -4.46 -0.61 10.13
N ARG A 82 -3.17 -0.26 10.20
CA ARG A 82 -2.69 1.06 9.75
C ARG A 82 -3.01 1.34 8.27
N SER A 83 -2.96 0.33 7.42
CA SER A 83 -3.20 0.50 5.98
C SER A 83 -4.68 0.50 5.59
N TYR A 84 -5.53 -0.31 6.24
CA TYR A 84 -6.89 -0.57 5.77
C TYR A 84 -8.00 -0.29 6.80
N LEU A 85 -7.68 -0.31 8.10
CA LEU A 85 -8.61 -0.12 9.21
C LEU A 85 -7.98 0.78 10.29
N PRO A 86 -7.62 2.05 9.97
CA PRO A 86 -6.96 2.94 10.91
C PRO A 86 -7.72 3.08 12.24
N SER A 87 -9.05 2.99 12.23
CA SER A 87 -9.90 2.98 13.42
C SER A 87 -9.57 1.87 14.44
N LYS A 88 -8.93 0.78 14.00
CA LYS A 88 -8.55 -0.38 14.84
C LYS A 88 -7.11 -0.35 15.32
N VAL A 89 -6.29 0.61 14.89
CA VAL A 89 -4.85 0.60 15.20
C VAL A 89 -4.58 0.67 16.70
N SER A 90 -5.26 1.53 17.46
CA SER A 90 -5.06 1.66 18.91
C SER A 90 -5.37 0.36 19.67
N ASP A 91 -6.43 -0.36 19.26
CA ASP A 91 -6.78 -1.66 19.85
C ASP A 91 -5.67 -2.69 19.63
N ILE A 92 -5.13 -2.75 18.40
CA ILE A 92 -4.09 -3.71 18.01
C ILE A 92 -2.73 -3.34 18.62
N VAL A 93 -2.37 -2.05 18.66
CA VAL A 93 -1.15 -1.56 19.32
C VAL A 93 -1.21 -1.88 20.82
N SER A 94 -2.37 -1.72 21.45
CA SER A 94 -2.57 -2.12 22.84
C SER A 94 -2.37 -3.63 23.06
N ALA A 95 -2.88 -4.46 22.16
CA ALA A 95 -2.62 -5.91 22.20
C ALA A 95 -1.13 -6.23 21.98
N TRP A 96 -0.47 -5.52 21.06
CA TRP A 96 0.96 -5.70 20.77
C TRP A 96 1.83 -5.30 21.95
N LYS A 97 1.56 -4.14 22.58
CA LYS A 97 2.25 -3.69 23.80
C LYS A 97 2.16 -4.77 24.89
N LYS A 98 0.97 -5.31 25.15
CA LYS A 98 0.76 -6.37 26.16
C LYS A 98 1.53 -7.65 25.85
N ASP A 99 1.57 -8.06 24.59
CA ASP A 99 2.30 -9.27 24.20
C ASP A 99 3.82 -9.06 24.29
N LEU A 100 4.30 -7.91 23.80
CA LEU A 100 5.72 -7.57 23.78
C LEU A 100 6.27 -7.32 25.19
N GLN A 101 5.45 -6.84 26.14
CA GLN A 101 5.82 -6.70 27.55
C GLN A 101 6.31 -8.01 28.18
N LYS A 102 5.84 -9.17 27.70
CA LYS A 102 6.30 -10.49 28.19
C LYS A 102 7.75 -10.78 27.82
N VAL A 103 8.26 -10.15 26.76
CA VAL A 103 9.59 -10.39 26.19
C VAL A 103 10.52 -9.21 26.45
N ASN A 104 10.05 -7.99 26.21
CA ASN A 104 10.82 -6.75 26.36
C ASN A 104 9.89 -5.55 26.64
N SER A 105 9.86 -5.11 27.91
CA SER A 105 9.06 -3.96 28.35
C SER A 105 9.46 -2.65 27.66
N LYS A 106 10.75 -2.41 27.48
CA LYS A 106 11.26 -1.18 26.85
C LYS A 106 10.84 -1.08 25.38
N ALA A 107 10.84 -2.21 24.66
CA ALA A 107 10.37 -2.25 23.28
C ALA A 107 8.85 -2.01 23.21
N ALA A 108 8.08 -2.53 24.16
CA ALA A 108 6.63 -2.27 24.24
C ALA A 108 6.33 -0.78 24.49
N GLU A 109 7.06 -0.13 25.38
CA GLU A 109 6.93 1.32 25.65
C GLU A 109 7.32 2.19 24.45
N SER A 110 8.14 1.67 23.53
CA SER A 110 8.56 2.39 22.32
C SER A 110 7.49 2.40 21.22
N LEU A 111 6.41 1.61 21.35
CA LEU A 111 5.31 1.61 20.39
C LEU A 111 4.41 2.83 20.61
N ALA A 112 4.39 3.74 19.64
CA ALA A 112 3.49 4.89 19.65
C ALA A 112 2.05 4.48 19.29
N ASP A 113 1.07 5.03 20.01
CA ASP A 113 -0.36 4.90 19.70
C ASP A 113 -0.86 6.21 19.08
N PRO A 114 -1.56 6.19 17.92
CA PRO A 114 -2.13 7.39 17.34
C PRO A 114 -3.18 8.09 18.22
N ALA A 115 -3.81 7.39 19.17
CA ALA A 115 -4.72 8.02 20.13
C ALA A 115 -3.99 8.82 21.22
N GLU A 116 -2.78 8.39 21.59
CA GLU A 116 -1.94 9.03 22.63
C GLU A 116 -1.05 10.13 22.04
N TYR A 117 -0.50 9.88 20.85
CA TYR A 117 0.44 10.78 20.16
C TYR A 117 0.01 11.08 18.72
N PRO A 118 -1.15 11.76 18.48
CA PRO A 118 -1.66 12.03 17.13
C PRO A 118 -0.66 12.78 16.24
N ASN A 119 0.19 13.62 16.83
CA ASN A 119 1.19 14.42 16.12
C ASN A 119 2.31 13.59 15.46
N LEU A 120 2.46 12.31 15.81
CA LEU A 120 3.41 11.40 15.17
C LEU A 120 2.83 10.70 13.93
N PHE A 121 1.54 10.89 13.67
CA PHE A 121 0.80 10.22 12.59
C PHE A 121 0.21 11.27 11.65
N GLU A 122 0.92 11.52 10.55
CA GLU A 122 0.45 12.40 9.49
C GLU A 122 -0.87 11.90 8.90
N ASP A 123 -1.75 12.84 8.55
CA ASP A 123 -3.05 12.58 7.91
C ASP A 123 -3.99 11.62 8.63
N TRP A 124 -3.77 11.40 9.93
CA TRP A 124 -4.52 10.39 10.68
C TRP A 124 -6.03 10.57 10.62
N GLN A 125 -6.51 11.81 10.81
CA GLN A 125 -7.94 12.12 10.73
C GLN A 125 -8.50 11.92 9.31
N ILE A 126 -7.70 12.19 8.28
CA ILE A 126 -8.10 11.97 6.88
C ILE A 126 -8.23 10.47 6.62
N ALA A 127 -7.27 9.67 7.10
CA ALA A 127 -7.32 8.22 6.97
C ALA A 127 -8.58 7.62 7.62
N LEU A 128 -8.98 8.10 8.80
CA LEU A 128 -10.23 7.70 9.46
C LEU A 128 -11.47 8.07 8.64
N ASN A 129 -11.51 9.27 8.06
CA ASN A 129 -12.63 9.72 7.22
C ASN A 129 -12.72 8.90 5.91
N VAL A 130 -11.57 8.59 5.31
CA VAL A 130 -11.47 7.73 4.12
C VAL A 130 -11.98 6.33 4.44
N GLU A 131 -11.54 5.73 5.55
CA GLU A 131 -12.04 4.42 6.02
C GLU A 131 -13.56 4.44 6.16
N ALA A 132 -14.12 5.44 6.85
CA ALA A 132 -15.56 5.55 7.07
C ALA A 132 -16.35 5.69 5.75
N THR A 133 -15.81 6.42 4.77
CA THR A 133 -16.43 6.61 3.45
C THR A 133 -16.40 5.33 2.60
N LEU A 134 -15.36 4.51 2.77
CA LEU A 134 -15.19 3.27 2.02
C LEU A 134 -15.89 2.09 2.67
N ALA A 135 -16.04 2.08 3.99
CA ALA A 135 -16.68 1.01 4.77
C ALA A 135 -18.00 0.49 4.15
N PRO A 136 -18.99 1.33 3.78
CA PRO A 136 -20.23 0.85 3.19
C PRO A 136 -20.08 0.31 1.75
N LYS A 137 -18.97 0.63 1.06
CA LYS A 137 -18.68 0.19 -0.31
C LYS A 137 -17.84 -1.08 -0.35
N ARG A 138 -17.27 -1.52 0.78
CA ARG A 138 -16.47 -2.74 0.86
C ARG A 138 -17.33 -3.97 0.56
N GLY A 139 -16.80 -4.88 -0.25
CA GLY A 139 -17.52 -6.09 -0.69
C GLY A 139 -18.58 -5.84 -1.76
N ILE A 140 -18.74 -4.61 -2.26
CA ILE A 140 -19.56 -4.30 -3.43
C ILE A 140 -18.64 -4.30 -4.65
N TYR A 141 -18.78 -5.31 -5.50
CA TYR A 141 -17.99 -5.45 -6.71
C TYR A 141 -18.75 -4.86 -7.89
N PRO A 142 -18.18 -3.87 -8.61
CA PRO A 142 -18.81 -3.36 -9.81
C PRO A 142 -18.87 -4.45 -10.89
N PRO A 143 -19.90 -4.44 -11.75
CA PRO A 143 -19.96 -5.33 -12.90
C PRO A 143 -18.71 -5.20 -13.79
N ALA A 144 -18.27 -6.32 -14.37
CA ALA A 144 -17.08 -6.33 -15.23
C ALA A 144 -17.21 -5.39 -16.46
N GLU A 145 -18.44 -5.08 -16.90
CA GLU A 145 -18.71 -4.12 -17.98
C GLU A 145 -18.20 -2.72 -17.66
N GLU A 146 -18.17 -2.33 -16.39
CA GLU A 146 -17.69 -1.01 -15.95
C GLU A 146 -16.16 -0.92 -15.89
N TYR A 147 -15.42 -1.99 -16.22
CA TYR A 147 -13.96 -2.06 -16.06
C TYR A 147 -13.23 -0.85 -16.66
N ILE A 148 -13.61 -0.41 -17.87
CA ILE A 148 -12.94 0.71 -18.54
C ILE A 148 -13.03 2.00 -17.71
N THR A 149 -14.17 2.25 -17.07
CA THR A 149 -14.39 3.42 -16.20
C THR A 149 -13.50 3.39 -14.96
N TYR A 150 -13.16 2.20 -14.46
CA TYR A 150 -12.26 2.05 -13.30
C TYR A 150 -10.79 1.98 -13.71
N ALA A 151 -10.47 1.49 -14.90
CA ALA A 151 -9.11 1.34 -15.39
C ALA A 151 -8.38 2.68 -15.59
N GLU A 152 -9.13 3.75 -15.89
CA GLU A 152 -8.60 5.10 -16.05
C GLU A 152 -8.41 5.85 -14.72
N ARG A 153 -8.83 5.26 -13.59
CA ARG A 153 -8.73 5.91 -12.27
C ARG A 153 -7.26 6.01 -11.85
N SER A 154 -6.88 7.15 -11.27
CA SER A 154 -5.50 7.36 -10.82
C SER A 154 -5.10 6.33 -9.76
N ASN A 155 -3.89 5.77 -9.89
CA ASN A 155 -3.29 4.84 -8.93
C ASN A 155 -2.78 5.53 -7.64
N GLY A 156 -3.26 6.73 -7.34
CA GLY A 156 -2.83 7.53 -6.19
C GLY A 156 -3.38 7.00 -4.87
N SER A 157 -2.81 7.44 -3.75
CA SER A 157 -3.34 7.10 -2.43
C SER A 157 -4.75 7.65 -2.25
N LEU A 158 -5.64 6.88 -1.63
CA LEU A 158 -6.99 7.35 -1.31
C LEU A 158 -6.98 8.56 -0.36
N VAL A 159 -5.95 8.66 0.49
CA VAL A 159 -5.73 9.82 1.36
C VAL A 159 -5.37 11.07 0.54
N GLU A 160 -4.53 10.93 -0.49
CA GLU A 160 -4.18 12.04 -1.39
C GLU A 160 -5.38 12.48 -2.23
N ALA A 161 -6.13 11.53 -2.78
CA ALA A 161 -7.34 11.82 -3.54
C ALA A 161 -8.37 12.57 -2.69
N PHE A 162 -8.54 12.17 -1.42
CA PHE A 162 -9.45 12.82 -0.49
C PHE A 162 -9.00 14.25 -0.18
N LYS A 163 -7.70 14.49 0.02
CA LYS A 163 -7.14 15.85 0.20
C LYS A 163 -7.43 16.76 -0.98
N ILE A 164 -7.22 16.28 -2.21
CA ILE A 164 -7.45 17.09 -3.42
C ILE A 164 -8.92 17.50 -3.53
N MET A 165 -9.85 16.58 -3.24
CA MET A 165 -11.29 16.88 -3.25
C MET A 165 -11.66 17.93 -2.20
N ASN A 166 -11.13 17.82 -0.97
CA ASN A 166 -11.42 18.78 0.10
C ASN A 166 -10.80 20.17 -0.16
N VAL A 167 -9.65 20.25 -0.83
CA VAL A 167 -9.01 21.53 -1.19
C VAL A 167 -9.75 22.23 -2.34
N GLN A 168 -10.40 21.49 -3.24
CA GLN A 168 -11.20 22.07 -4.33
C GLN A 168 -12.50 22.72 -3.83
N GLU A 169 -13.03 22.34 -2.68
CA GLU A 169 -14.20 23.00 -2.06
C GLU A 169 -13.87 24.32 -1.36
N GLU A 170 -12.60 24.59 -1.01
CA GLU A 170 -12.18 25.76 -0.22
C GLU A 170 -11.74 26.98 -1.05
N VAL A 171 -11.85 26.98 -2.38
CA VAL A 171 -11.51 28.18 -3.17
C VAL A 171 -12.69 29.17 -3.11
N PRO A 172 -12.57 30.33 -2.43
CA PRO A 172 -13.61 31.34 -2.48
C PRO A 172 -13.64 31.91 -3.91
N SER A 173 -14.82 31.96 -4.53
CA SER A 173 -15.02 32.77 -5.73
C SER A 173 -14.75 34.24 -5.40
N GLU A 174 -13.54 34.72 -5.66
CA GLU A 174 -13.28 36.15 -5.74
C GLU A 174 -13.73 36.66 -7.12
N ASN A 175 -14.90 37.28 -7.12
CA ASN A 175 -15.23 38.34 -8.07
C ASN A 175 -14.34 39.56 -7.75
N GLY A 176 -13.50 39.98 -8.68
CA GLY A 176 -12.73 41.23 -8.55
C GLY A 176 -12.13 41.67 -9.90
N GLU A 177 -12.43 42.91 -10.28
CA GLU A 177 -12.26 43.51 -11.60
C GLU A 177 -10.85 43.56 -12.21
N ALA A 178 -10.82 43.60 -13.54
CA ALA A 178 -9.66 43.85 -14.36
C ALA A 178 -9.10 45.27 -14.18
N ALA A 179 -7.79 45.37 -13.94
CA ALA A 179 -6.99 46.49 -14.39
C ALA A 179 -5.58 46.00 -14.77
N HIS A 180 -5.31 46.14 -16.06
CA HIS A 180 -4.07 45.91 -16.76
C HIS A 180 -3.06 47.01 -16.43
N GLU A 181 -1.83 46.66 -16.00
CA GLU A 181 -0.64 47.43 -16.35
C GLU A 181 0.55 46.48 -16.55
N VAL A 182 1.19 46.65 -17.71
CA VAL A 182 2.37 45.96 -18.23
C VAL A 182 3.53 46.94 -18.10
N ILE A 183 4.65 46.56 -17.47
CA ILE A 183 5.96 47.16 -17.77
C ILE A 183 7.03 46.06 -17.66
N GLU A 184 7.72 45.83 -18.79
CA GLU A 184 8.90 45.00 -19.03
C GLU A 184 10.15 45.59 -18.35
N ASP A 185 10.96 44.76 -17.69
CA ASP A 185 12.33 44.34 -18.06
C ASP A 185 13.34 45.48 -18.30
N ASP A 186 14.41 45.53 -17.50
CA ASP A 186 15.81 45.42 -17.98
C ASP A 186 16.83 45.60 -16.84
N GLY A 187 17.99 44.94 -16.99
CA GLY A 187 19.26 45.42 -16.42
C GLY A 187 19.87 44.63 -15.27
N VAL A 188 20.57 43.54 -15.60
CA VAL A 188 21.60 42.92 -14.76
C VAL A 188 22.95 43.54 -15.11
N GLU A 189 23.66 44.13 -14.14
CA GLU A 189 25.13 44.19 -14.15
C GLU A 189 25.74 44.28 -12.74
N GLU A 190 26.77 43.43 -12.55
CA GLU A 190 28.02 43.61 -11.78
C GLU A 190 27.97 43.89 -10.25
N SER A 191 28.91 43.47 -9.39
CA SER A 191 30.06 42.57 -9.41
C SER A 191 30.63 42.54 -7.97
N GLN A 192 31.51 41.56 -7.70
CA GLN A 192 32.57 41.49 -6.67
C GLN A 192 32.34 40.81 -5.30
N VAL A 193 32.83 39.56 -5.27
CA VAL A 193 33.84 38.92 -4.38
C VAL A 193 34.00 39.34 -2.92
N ASP A 194 34.08 38.33 -2.04
CA ASP A 194 35.26 38.21 -1.17
C ASP A 194 35.68 36.75 -0.90
N THR A 195 36.99 36.60 -0.79
CA THR A 195 37.86 35.42 -0.92
C THR A 195 38.10 34.68 0.39
N VAL A 196 38.39 33.36 0.33
CA VAL A 196 39.50 32.78 1.13
C VAL A 196 40.08 31.55 0.43
N GLU A 197 41.40 31.59 0.30
CA GLU A 197 42.30 30.71 -0.42
C GLU A 197 42.57 29.40 0.34
N VAL A 198 42.79 28.30 -0.40
CA VAL A 198 43.77 27.28 0.02
C VAL A 198 44.51 26.77 -1.23
N GLU A 199 45.82 26.69 -1.08
CA GLU A 199 46.86 26.59 -2.11
C GLU A 199 46.85 25.32 -2.97
N ALA A 200 47.46 25.47 -4.14
CA ALA A 200 47.67 24.45 -5.17
C ALA A 200 49.06 23.80 -5.07
N ASP A 201 49.15 22.58 -5.59
CA ASP A 201 50.33 21.98 -6.24
C ASP A 201 49.84 20.67 -6.87
N ASP A 202 50.24 20.18 -8.04
CA ASP A 202 50.90 20.70 -9.24
C ASP A 202 50.75 19.55 -10.27
N SER A 203 50.93 19.89 -11.55
CA SER A 203 51.41 18.99 -12.61
C SER A 203 50.43 18.04 -13.32
N THR A 204 50.01 18.50 -14.51
CA THR A 204 50.32 17.97 -15.86
C THR A 204 50.35 16.45 -16.05
N ASP A 205 49.98 15.84 -17.17
CA ASP A 205 49.36 16.17 -18.46
C ASP A 205 49.30 14.80 -19.18
N GLY A 206 48.35 14.64 -20.09
CA GLY A 206 48.58 13.82 -21.27
C GLY A 206 48.05 12.39 -21.28
N GLY A 207 47.04 12.19 -22.13
CA GLY A 207 47.14 11.09 -23.10
C GLY A 207 46.06 10.02 -23.05
N VAL A 208 44.88 10.36 -23.59
CA VAL A 208 44.00 9.39 -24.24
C VAL A 208 44.75 8.73 -25.40
N LEU A 209 44.76 7.39 -25.48
CA LEU A 209 44.58 6.67 -26.75
C LEU A 209 44.00 5.25 -26.53
N VAL A 210 43.09 4.93 -27.45
CA VAL A 210 42.16 3.82 -27.54
C VAL A 210 42.72 2.77 -28.50
N ASN A 211 42.66 1.47 -28.15
CA ASN A 211 42.02 0.39 -28.94
C ASN A 211 42.56 -1.02 -28.62
N GLY A 212 41.61 -1.96 -28.42
CA GLY A 212 41.45 -3.08 -29.37
C GLY A 212 41.91 -4.48 -28.95
N ASN A 213 40.90 -5.34 -28.72
CA ASN A 213 40.83 -6.80 -28.99
C ASN A 213 41.86 -7.74 -28.33
N ASP A 214 41.58 -8.98 -27.96
CA ASP A 214 40.44 -9.89 -28.09
C ASP A 214 40.73 -11.11 -27.17
N VAL A 215 39.75 -12.02 -27.10
CA VAL A 215 39.90 -13.49 -26.95
C VAL A 215 39.22 -14.09 -25.71
N LEU A 216 38.11 -14.75 -26.03
CA LEU A 216 37.35 -15.76 -25.30
C LEU A 216 38.18 -16.99 -24.87
N THR A 217 37.82 -17.59 -23.74
CA THR A 217 37.37 -19.00 -23.63
C THR A 217 36.95 -19.31 -22.17
N PRO A 218 35.87 -20.08 -21.96
CA PRO A 218 35.71 -20.89 -20.75
C PRO A 218 35.80 -22.39 -21.10
N ASP A 219 36.53 -23.15 -20.29
CA ASP A 219 36.37 -24.59 -20.20
C ASP A 219 36.77 -25.04 -18.79
N GLN A 220 35.78 -25.47 -18.01
CA GLN A 220 35.78 -26.68 -17.17
C GLN A 220 34.43 -26.90 -16.49
#